data_AF-A0A077MCG7-F1
#
_entry.id   AF-A0A077MCG7-F1
#
_cell.length_a   1.000
_cell.length_b   1.000
_cell.length_c   1.000
_cell.angle_alpha   90.00
_cell.angle_beta   90.00
_cell.angle_gamma   90.00
#
_symmetry.space_group_name_H-M   'P 1'
#
loop_
_entity.id
_entity.type
_entity.pdbx_description
1 polymer ?
#
loop_
_entity_poly.entity_id
_entity_poly.type
_entity_poly.pdbx_seq_one_letter_code
_entity_poly.pdbx_strand_id
1 'polypeptide(L)'
;MCDTLVHLTDAGVLFAKNSDRDPVEAQQVEFHAAARHEPGRIRLTHTDIDQVAQTNAVLISRPWWMWGAEMGTNEHGLTIGNEAVFTRRAGDGGGDLTGMDLLRLALERASNRHEAVQVIVSLLEQHGQGGGASQEHPRFRYDNSYLIADPTGAVVLETAGRRHAVEEVRGARSISNGLTIPGFAERYADPLRGRVAQCSVRQARTGAAAQAADGVLDLMSALRDHGGDGSIAYRGANGALAAPCAHAGGLLTSTQTTASWVANATTGEHWVTGTAAPCTSLFKPVALAPPSWPQPTGLSNRADTAHLWWRHERLHRGWTRDPQAYADTRRERALSNASGSPPRRRRTRRGRSRPRGRNGARLSCPAGMSGRRWFAGSGAAGIERRGWRDDPHPHRRRRPCRAERSARTHPGRRGMRCPGSALARRRPCHGRFGGWAGRRVRRDVDRRAARAHVCPRRRTRPANLPHL
;
A
#
# COMPACT_ATOMS: atom_id res chain seq x y z
N MET A 1 2.80 5.25 10.03
CA MET A 1 1.35 5.34 10.33
C MET A 1 0.64 5.10 9.02
N CYS A 2 -0.56 4.54 8.93
CA CYS A 2 -1.26 4.49 7.65
C CYS A 2 -2.77 4.56 7.93
N ASP A 3 -3.57 4.71 6.88
CA ASP A 3 -5.01 4.52 6.94
C ASP A 3 -5.48 3.76 5.69
N THR A 4 -6.32 2.75 5.93
CA THR A 4 -6.91 1.91 4.89
C THR A 4 -8.43 1.85 5.10
N LEU A 5 -9.19 1.94 4.02
CA LEU A 5 -10.64 2.05 4.07
C LEU A 5 -11.31 1.33 2.90
N VAL A 6 -12.51 0.83 3.13
CA VAL A 6 -13.32 0.14 2.12
C VAL A 6 -14.78 0.52 2.27
N HIS A 7 -15.50 0.56 1.16
CA HIS A 7 -16.96 0.68 1.13
C HIS A 7 -17.54 -0.37 0.18
N LEU A 8 -18.43 -1.21 0.70
CA LEU A 8 -19.25 -2.13 -0.06
C LEU A 8 -20.53 -1.40 -0.47
N THR A 9 -20.66 -1.12 -1.77
CA THR A 9 -21.80 -0.42 -2.35
C THR A 9 -22.45 -1.29 -3.41
N ASP A 10 -23.66 -0.92 -3.85
CA ASP A 10 -24.30 -1.58 -5.00
C ASP A 10 -23.51 -1.40 -6.30
N ALA A 11 -22.66 -0.37 -6.37
CA ALA A 11 -21.78 -0.08 -7.51
C ALA A 11 -20.45 -0.85 -7.47
N GLY A 12 -20.16 -1.56 -6.37
CA GLY A 12 -18.97 -2.39 -6.21
C GLY A 12 -18.23 -2.17 -4.89
N VAL A 13 -17.05 -2.79 -4.82
CA VAL A 13 -16.15 -2.77 -3.66
C VAL A 13 -15.09 -1.69 -3.86
N LEU A 14 -15.29 -0.55 -3.20
CA LEU A 14 -14.37 0.60 -3.28
C LEU A 14 -13.29 0.48 -2.21
N PHE A 15 -12.02 0.59 -2.58
CA PHE A 15 -10.87 0.41 -1.69
C PHE A 15 -9.92 1.62 -1.72
N ALA A 16 -9.58 2.09 -0.52
CA ALA A 16 -8.77 3.22 -0.11
C ALA A 16 -7.47 2.90 0.65
N LYS A 17 -6.27 3.35 0.26
CA LYS A 17 -5.10 3.34 1.16
C LYS A 17 -4.16 4.51 1.00
N ASN A 18 -3.76 5.10 2.13
CA ASN A 18 -2.51 5.83 2.28
C ASN A 18 -1.45 4.94 2.92
N SER A 19 -0.20 5.05 2.49
CA SER A 19 0.94 4.48 3.22
C SER A 19 1.79 5.61 3.77
N ASP A 20 1.82 5.75 5.11
CA ASP A 20 2.67 6.73 5.78
C ASP A 20 3.89 6.07 6.43
N ARG A 21 5.04 6.54 5.98
CA ARG A 21 6.33 5.96 6.27
C ARG A 21 7.26 7.04 6.78
N ASP A 22 8.52 6.67 7.03
CA ASP A 22 9.54 7.67 7.33
C ASP A 22 9.62 8.69 6.19
N PRO A 23 9.86 9.98 6.48
CA PRO A 23 10.10 10.98 5.44
C PRO A 23 11.23 10.50 4.52
N VAL A 24 11.20 10.83 3.23
CA VAL A 24 12.12 10.31 2.19
C VAL A 24 12.07 8.82 1.88
N GLU A 25 11.20 8.04 2.52
CA GLU A 25 11.11 6.62 2.21
C GLU A 25 10.30 6.40 0.92
N ALA A 26 11.00 6.54 -0.20
CA ALA A 26 10.41 6.49 -1.52
C ALA A 26 9.73 5.15 -1.80
N GLN A 27 8.56 5.21 -2.45
CA GLN A 27 7.80 4.03 -2.85
C GLN A 27 7.74 3.87 -4.37
N GLN A 28 7.75 2.60 -4.80
CA GLN A 28 7.74 2.17 -6.20
C GLN A 28 6.47 1.42 -6.51
N VAL A 29 5.87 1.75 -7.65
CA VAL A 29 4.79 0.95 -8.24
C VAL A 29 5.41 -0.02 -9.24
N GLU A 30 5.21 -1.31 -9.03
CA GLU A 30 5.86 -2.38 -9.78
C GLU A 30 4.84 -3.43 -10.23
N PHE A 31 5.01 -3.93 -11.45
CA PHE A 31 4.26 -5.07 -11.98
C PHE A 31 5.16 -6.30 -12.01
N HIS A 32 4.68 -7.41 -11.43
CA HIS A 32 5.32 -8.71 -11.48
C HIS A 32 4.38 -9.67 -12.21
N ALA A 33 4.86 -10.31 -13.27
CA ALA A 33 4.06 -11.25 -14.05
C ALA A 33 3.82 -12.56 -13.28
N ALA A 34 2.73 -13.25 -13.61
CA ALA A 34 2.51 -14.61 -13.16
C ALA A 34 3.70 -15.49 -13.58
N ALA A 35 4.12 -16.40 -12.71
CA ALA A 35 5.32 -17.19 -12.93
C ALA A 35 5.18 -18.62 -12.39
N ARG A 36 5.93 -19.54 -13.02
CA ARG A 36 6.16 -20.90 -12.52
C ARG A 36 7.57 -20.96 -11.95
N HIS A 37 7.71 -21.61 -10.81
CA HIS A 37 8.99 -21.71 -10.09
C HIS A 37 9.35 -23.18 -9.88
N GLU A 38 10.64 -23.48 -9.99
CA GLU A 38 11.19 -24.76 -9.53
C GLU A 38 11.16 -24.84 -7.99
N PRO A 39 11.12 -26.05 -7.40
CA PRO A 39 11.24 -26.22 -5.96
C PRO A 39 12.49 -25.52 -5.41
N GLY A 40 12.32 -24.76 -4.32
CA GLY A 40 13.43 -24.01 -3.73
C GLY A 40 12.95 -23.03 -2.67
N ARG A 41 13.78 -22.03 -2.39
CA ARG A 41 13.49 -20.97 -1.43
C ARG A 41 13.44 -19.62 -2.12
N ILE A 42 12.64 -18.71 -1.57
CA ILE A 42 12.57 -17.31 -1.99
C ILE A 42 13.10 -16.41 -0.87
N ARG A 43 14.01 -15.50 -1.25
CA ARG A 43 14.51 -14.45 -0.36
C ARG A 43 13.49 -13.32 -0.26
N LEU A 44 13.02 -13.07 0.95
CA LEU A 44 12.12 -11.97 1.30
C LEU A 44 12.94 -10.83 1.91
N THR A 45 12.29 -9.92 2.64
CA THR A 45 12.96 -8.74 3.21
C THR A 45 14.09 -9.14 4.18
N HIS A 46 13.80 -9.96 5.18
CA HIS A 46 14.77 -10.34 6.22
C HIS A 46 15.07 -11.84 6.27
N THR A 47 14.21 -12.67 5.69
CA THR A 47 14.28 -14.13 5.80
C THR A 47 13.99 -14.81 4.47
N ASP A 48 14.09 -16.14 4.46
CA ASP A 48 13.87 -16.97 3.30
C ASP A 48 12.82 -18.04 3.66
N ILE A 49 11.85 -18.27 2.78
CA ILE A 49 10.82 -19.31 2.95
C ILE A 49 10.78 -20.21 1.74
N ASP A 50 10.04 -21.31 1.84
CA ASP A 50 9.82 -22.21 0.70
C ASP A 50 9.00 -21.49 -0.39
N GLN A 51 9.46 -21.67 -1.63
CA GLN A 51 8.79 -21.13 -2.80
C GLN A 51 7.64 -22.04 -3.24
N VAL A 52 6.56 -21.44 -3.72
CA VAL A 52 5.41 -22.13 -4.31
C VAL A 52 5.63 -22.36 -5.80
N ALA A 53 5.02 -23.40 -6.36
CA ALA A 53 5.18 -23.73 -7.78
C ALA A 53 4.65 -22.66 -8.75
N GLN A 54 3.66 -21.87 -8.32
CA GLN A 54 3.01 -20.84 -9.14
C GLN A 54 2.73 -19.58 -8.32
N THR A 55 2.94 -18.43 -8.94
CA THR A 55 2.57 -17.12 -8.40
C THR A 55 1.69 -16.38 -9.39
N ASN A 56 0.68 -15.67 -8.87
CA ASN A 56 -0.20 -14.80 -9.65
C ASN A 56 0.54 -13.55 -10.15
N ALA A 57 0.02 -12.92 -11.20
CA ALA A 57 0.47 -11.59 -11.59
C ALA A 57 0.00 -10.54 -10.57
N VAL A 58 0.88 -9.62 -10.18
CA VAL A 58 0.61 -8.61 -9.16
C VAL A 58 1.09 -7.21 -9.58
N LEU A 59 0.34 -6.19 -9.17
CA LEU A 59 0.76 -4.79 -9.19
C LEU A 59 0.83 -4.29 -7.76
N ILE A 60 2.01 -3.86 -7.32
CA ILE A 60 2.29 -3.52 -5.92
C ILE A 60 2.83 -2.09 -5.79
N SER A 61 2.63 -1.49 -4.61
CA SER A 61 3.39 -0.33 -4.14
C SER A 61 4.22 -0.73 -2.93
N ARG A 62 5.54 -0.57 -3.02
CA ARG A 62 6.48 -0.93 -1.95
C ARG A 62 7.53 0.13 -1.66
N PRO A 63 8.01 0.25 -0.40
CA PRO A 63 9.23 0.99 -0.07
C PRO A 63 10.44 0.46 -0.86
N TRP A 64 11.34 1.36 -1.23
CA TRP A 64 12.47 1.06 -2.13
C TRP A 64 13.36 -0.11 -1.69
N TRP A 65 13.52 -0.31 -0.38
CA TRP A 65 14.50 -1.22 0.21
C TRP A 65 14.00 -2.62 0.54
N MET A 66 12.69 -2.86 0.57
CA MET A 66 12.10 -4.13 1.04
C MET A 66 11.53 -4.98 -0.08
N TRP A 67 11.40 -6.28 0.13
CA TRP A 67 10.78 -7.18 -0.83
C TRP A 67 9.25 -7.10 -0.80
N GLY A 68 8.68 -7.02 0.41
CA GLY A 68 7.26 -6.91 0.65
C GLY A 68 6.63 -5.62 0.13
N ALA A 69 5.31 -5.52 0.20
CA ALA A 69 4.55 -4.36 -0.27
C ALA A 69 3.62 -3.79 0.81
N GLU A 70 3.36 -2.48 0.73
CA GLU A 70 2.39 -1.78 1.58
C GLU A 70 0.97 -1.98 1.07
N MET A 71 0.82 -2.13 -0.25
CA MET A 71 -0.45 -2.34 -0.90
C MET A 71 -0.26 -2.92 -2.28
N GLY A 72 -1.30 -3.55 -2.81
CA GLY A 72 -1.30 -4.03 -4.19
C GLY A 72 -2.57 -4.77 -4.55
N THR A 73 -2.61 -5.23 -5.79
CA THR A 73 -3.69 -6.02 -6.38
C THR A 73 -3.13 -7.15 -7.23
N ASN A 74 -3.91 -8.20 -7.49
CA ASN A 74 -3.52 -9.31 -8.37
C ASN A 74 -4.53 -9.55 -9.50
N GLU A 75 -4.23 -10.52 -10.37
CA GLU A 75 -5.03 -10.85 -11.56
C GLU A 75 -6.44 -11.37 -11.32
N HIS A 76 -6.77 -11.67 -10.06
CA HIS A 76 -8.09 -12.11 -9.64
C HIS A 76 -8.91 -10.96 -9.03
N GLY A 77 -8.40 -9.74 -9.03
CA GLY A 77 -9.06 -8.57 -8.43
C GLY A 77 -8.91 -8.49 -6.90
N LEU A 78 -8.08 -9.34 -6.30
CA LEU A 78 -7.75 -9.28 -4.87
C LEU A 78 -6.84 -8.08 -4.61
N THR A 79 -7.35 -7.10 -3.86
CA THR A 79 -6.63 -5.90 -3.42
C THR A 79 -6.39 -5.93 -1.91
N ILE A 80 -5.15 -5.67 -1.48
CA ILE A 80 -4.77 -5.70 -0.07
C ILE A 80 -4.02 -4.41 0.30
N GLY A 81 -4.33 -3.88 1.47
CA GLY A 81 -3.52 -2.87 2.15
C GLY A 81 -3.30 -3.24 3.62
N ASN A 82 -2.10 -2.99 4.14
CA ASN A 82 -1.77 -3.26 5.53
C ASN A 82 -1.61 -1.98 6.37
N GLU A 83 -1.65 -2.18 7.67
CA GLU A 83 -1.44 -1.17 8.69
C GLU A 83 -0.44 -1.68 9.72
N ALA A 84 0.49 -0.83 10.14
CA ALA A 84 1.30 -1.08 11.32
C ALA A 84 0.41 -0.95 12.56
N VAL A 85 0.22 -2.00 13.35
CA VAL A 85 -0.56 -1.96 14.60
C VAL A 85 0.34 -2.18 15.80
N PHE A 86 0.07 -1.41 16.86
CA PHE A 86 0.84 -1.51 18.09
C PHE A 86 0.16 -2.46 19.07
N THR A 87 0.84 -3.57 19.35
CA THR A 87 0.40 -4.59 20.32
C THR A 87 1.33 -4.59 21.53
N ARG A 88 0.83 -5.07 22.68
CA ARG A 88 1.59 -5.07 23.95
C ARG A 88 2.92 -5.86 23.90
N ARG A 89 3.10 -6.71 22.89
CA ARG A 89 4.24 -7.62 22.73
C ARG A 89 4.73 -7.66 21.27
N ALA A 90 4.62 -6.54 20.56
CA ALA A 90 5.09 -6.44 19.20
C ALA A 90 6.58 -6.80 19.11
N GLY A 91 6.92 -7.76 18.23
CA GLY A 91 8.29 -8.30 18.09
C GLY A 91 8.54 -9.61 18.83
N ASP A 92 7.65 -10.05 19.74
CA ASP A 92 7.75 -11.35 20.44
C ASP A 92 7.22 -12.52 19.59
N GLY A 93 6.88 -12.27 18.31
CA GLY A 93 6.27 -13.25 17.39
C GLY A 93 7.21 -14.38 16.93
N GLY A 94 8.50 -14.29 17.26
CA GLY A 94 9.50 -15.33 16.96
C GLY A 94 9.70 -15.55 15.46
N GLY A 95 9.75 -14.47 14.67
CA GLY A 95 9.91 -14.51 13.22
C GLY A 95 10.40 -13.19 12.63
N ASP A 96 10.82 -13.25 11.36
CA ASP A 96 11.37 -12.12 10.60
C ASP A 96 10.55 -11.75 9.36
N LEU A 97 9.37 -12.35 9.19
CA LEU A 97 8.42 -11.91 8.16
C LEU A 97 7.82 -10.58 8.57
N THR A 98 8.00 -9.57 7.72
CA THR A 98 7.28 -8.31 7.90
C THR A 98 5.83 -8.48 7.43
N GLY A 99 4.93 -7.64 7.92
CA GLY A 99 3.56 -7.69 7.41
C GLY A 99 3.45 -7.35 5.93
N MET A 100 4.40 -6.57 5.40
CA MET A 100 4.52 -6.26 3.97
C MET A 100 4.94 -7.49 3.15
N ASP A 101 5.79 -8.36 3.71
CA ASP A 101 6.11 -9.65 3.08
C ASP A 101 4.86 -10.53 3.02
N LEU A 102 4.14 -10.65 4.15
CA LEU A 102 2.88 -11.42 4.22
C LEU A 102 1.84 -10.91 3.22
N LEU A 103 1.69 -9.60 3.08
CA LEU A 103 0.77 -8.97 2.11
C LEU A 103 1.12 -9.39 0.68
N ARG A 104 2.39 -9.24 0.29
CA ARG A 104 2.83 -9.58 -1.07
C ARG A 104 2.69 -11.08 -1.35
N LEU A 105 3.06 -11.93 -0.40
CA LEU A 105 2.89 -13.38 -0.51
C LEU A 105 1.42 -13.75 -0.69
N ALA A 106 0.49 -13.06 0.00
CA ALA A 106 -0.95 -13.30 -0.17
C ALA A 106 -1.42 -12.92 -1.58
N LEU A 107 -1.00 -11.76 -2.10
CA LEU A 107 -1.31 -11.36 -3.48
C LEU A 107 -0.79 -12.37 -4.50
N GLU A 108 0.44 -12.87 -4.31
CA GLU A 108 1.06 -13.83 -5.22
C GLU A 108 0.45 -15.24 -5.12
N ARG A 109 -0.24 -15.60 -4.03
CA ARG A 109 -0.64 -16.99 -3.73
C ARG A 109 -2.14 -17.24 -3.58
N ALA A 110 -2.98 -16.20 -3.55
CA ALA A 110 -4.42 -16.32 -3.34
C ALA A 110 -5.22 -15.71 -4.50
N SER A 111 -6.39 -16.27 -4.79
CA SER A 111 -7.31 -15.76 -5.82
C SER A 111 -8.49 -14.97 -5.25
N ASN A 112 -8.72 -15.00 -3.94
CA ASN A 112 -9.80 -14.26 -3.28
C ASN A 112 -9.42 -13.89 -1.84
N ARG A 113 -10.26 -13.09 -1.17
CA ARG A 113 -9.96 -12.57 0.17
C ARG A 113 -9.84 -13.66 1.23
N HIS A 114 -10.60 -14.75 1.12
CA HIS A 114 -10.58 -15.85 2.09
C HIS A 114 -9.30 -16.67 1.98
N GLU A 115 -8.88 -16.98 0.76
CA GLU A 115 -7.57 -17.60 0.50
C GLU A 115 -6.43 -16.70 0.95
N ALA A 116 -6.54 -15.38 0.75
CA ALA A 116 -5.52 -14.44 1.20
C ALA A 116 -5.37 -14.47 2.73
N VAL A 117 -6.49 -14.52 3.46
CA VAL A 117 -6.47 -14.71 4.92
C VAL A 117 -5.79 -16.02 5.29
N GLN A 118 -6.11 -17.13 4.61
CA GLN A 118 -5.50 -18.43 4.87
C GLN A 118 -3.98 -18.42 4.63
N VAL A 119 -3.53 -17.80 3.53
CA VAL A 119 -2.11 -17.66 3.22
C VAL A 119 -1.39 -16.87 4.31
N ILE A 120 -1.92 -15.71 4.71
CA ILE A 120 -1.31 -14.87 5.74
C ILE A 120 -1.26 -15.61 7.07
N VAL A 121 -2.37 -16.21 7.50
CA VAL A 121 -2.46 -16.94 8.76
C VAL A 121 -1.50 -18.13 8.77
N SER A 122 -1.46 -18.93 7.71
CA SER A 122 -0.57 -20.11 7.65
C SER A 122 0.90 -19.71 7.73
N LEU A 123 1.30 -18.68 6.98
CA LEU A 123 2.68 -18.17 7.02
C LEU A 123 3.02 -17.56 8.37
N LEU A 124 2.08 -16.83 8.98
CA LEU A 124 2.24 -16.25 10.30
C LEU A 124 2.39 -17.34 11.38
N GLU A 125 1.56 -18.38 11.33
CA GLU A 125 1.59 -19.50 12.27
C GLU A 125 2.83 -20.36 12.11
N GLN A 126 3.39 -20.48 10.90
CA GLN A 126 4.59 -21.26 10.62
C GLN A 126 5.86 -20.47 10.94
N HIS A 127 5.98 -19.25 10.41
CA HIS A 127 7.23 -18.49 10.43
C HIS A 127 7.25 -17.36 11.46
N GLY A 128 6.10 -16.99 12.03
CA GLY A 128 5.98 -15.81 12.88
C GLY A 128 6.01 -14.52 12.07
N GLN A 129 5.92 -13.39 12.77
CA GLN A 129 6.10 -12.07 12.19
C GLN A 129 7.05 -11.22 13.03
N GLY A 130 7.66 -10.24 12.39
CA GLY A 130 8.65 -9.35 12.95
C GLY A 130 9.51 -8.75 11.86
N GLY A 131 10.82 -8.67 12.10
CA GLY A 131 11.76 -8.04 11.16
C GLY A 131 11.71 -6.51 11.18
N GLY A 132 12.83 -5.87 10.80
CA GLY A 132 12.95 -4.41 10.76
C GLY A 132 11.92 -3.78 9.83
N ALA A 133 11.07 -2.89 10.36
CA ALA A 133 10.01 -2.26 9.57
C ALA A 133 10.38 -0.86 9.03
N SER A 134 11.56 -0.35 9.39
CA SER A 134 12.12 0.95 9.00
C SER A 134 13.62 0.81 8.78
N GLN A 135 14.15 1.46 7.74
CA GLN A 135 15.60 1.57 7.52
C GLN A 135 16.26 2.61 8.44
N GLU A 136 15.58 3.72 8.71
CA GLU A 136 16.06 4.76 9.63
C GLU A 136 16.05 4.27 11.08
N HIS A 137 15.11 3.39 11.43
CA HIS A 137 14.93 2.83 12.75
C HIS A 137 14.96 1.29 12.71
N PRO A 138 16.13 0.64 12.56
CA PRO A 138 16.22 -0.81 12.34
C PRO A 138 15.71 -1.69 13.48
N ARG A 139 15.47 -1.13 14.68
CA ARG A 139 14.86 -1.80 15.83
C ARG A 139 13.35 -1.62 15.93
N PHE A 140 12.75 -0.80 15.06
CA PHE A 140 11.32 -0.59 15.04
C PHE A 140 10.61 -1.86 14.54
N ARG A 141 9.67 -2.35 15.35
CA ARG A 141 8.86 -3.56 15.12
C ARG A 141 7.40 -3.24 15.41
N TYR A 142 6.50 -3.84 14.65
CA TYR A 142 5.06 -3.83 14.87
C TYR A 142 4.46 -5.12 14.33
N ASP A 143 3.23 -5.42 14.74
CA ASP A 143 2.39 -6.41 14.07
C ASP A 143 1.52 -5.70 13.02
N ASN A 144 0.74 -6.45 12.24
CA ASN A 144 -0.05 -5.87 11.16
C ASN A 144 -1.56 -6.12 11.27
N SER A 145 -2.32 -5.12 10.81
CA SER A 145 -3.71 -5.29 10.39
C SER A 145 -3.77 -5.21 8.87
N TYR A 146 -4.74 -5.88 8.27
CA TYR A 146 -4.94 -5.96 6.83
C TYR A 146 -6.40 -5.69 6.51
N LEU A 147 -6.62 -4.88 5.48
CA LEU A 147 -7.91 -4.80 4.81
C LEU A 147 -7.74 -5.48 3.45
N ILE A 148 -8.49 -6.56 3.26
CA ILE A 148 -8.37 -7.47 2.12
C ILE A 148 -9.70 -7.43 1.39
N ALA A 149 -9.71 -6.96 0.15
CA ALA A 149 -10.90 -6.79 -0.67
C ALA A 149 -10.77 -7.57 -1.97
N ASP A 150 -11.88 -8.11 -2.46
CA ASP A 150 -12.00 -8.73 -3.78
C ASP A 150 -13.31 -8.24 -4.44
N PRO A 151 -13.66 -8.64 -5.67
CA PRO A 151 -14.87 -8.18 -6.34
C PRO A 151 -16.19 -8.44 -5.58
N THR A 152 -16.18 -9.37 -4.61
CA THR A 152 -17.37 -9.87 -3.91
C THR A 152 -17.49 -9.40 -2.47
N GLY A 153 -16.47 -8.75 -1.90
CA GLY A 153 -16.53 -8.24 -0.54
C GLY A 153 -15.16 -7.87 0.03
N ALA A 154 -15.13 -7.66 1.35
CA ALA A 154 -13.89 -7.33 2.06
C ALA A 154 -13.86 -7.91 3.47
N VAL A 155 -12.66 -8.13 3.99
CA VAL A 155 -12.40 -8.69 5.31
C VAL A 155 -11.27 -7.93 6.00
N VAL A 156 -11.38 -7.75 7.31
CA VAL A 156 -10.31 -7.27 8.18
C VAL A 156 -9.61 -8.49 8.80
N LEU A 157 -8.29 -8.54 8.69
CA LEU A 157 -7.45 -9.49 9.41
C LEU A 157 -6.51 -8.71 10.34
N GLU A 158 -6.60 -8.96 11.63
CA GLU A 158 -5.74 -8.34 12.65
C GLU A 158 -4.84 -9.36 13.31
N THR A 159 -3.60 -8.99 13.57
CA THR A 159 -2.60 -9.91 14.11
C THR A 159 -1.92 -9.36 15.36
N ALA A 160 -1.43 -10.27 16.21
CA ALA A 160 -0.66 -9.98 17.41
C ALA A 160 0.33 -11.12 17.68
N GLY A 161 1.61 -10.95 17.32
CA GLY A 161 2.53 -12.08 17.19
C GLY A 161 1.93 -13.16 16.28
N ARG A 162 1.84 -14.42 16.73
CA ARG A 162 1.19 -15.49 15.95
C ARG A 162 -0.33 -15.60 16.12
N ARG A 163 -0.95 -14.70 16.89
CA ARG A 163 -2.40 -14.69 17.09
C ARG A 163 -3.05 -13.83 16.02
N HIS A 164 -4.29 -14.17 15.68
CA HIS A 164 -5.04 -13.44 14.67
C HIS A 164 -6.53 -13.40 15.02
N ALA A 165 -7.23 -12.42 14.43
CA ALA A 165 -8.68 -12.34 14.39
C ALA A 165 -9.12 -11.86 13.01
N VAL A 166 -10.31 -12.31 12.58
CA VAL A 166 -10.85 -12.04 11.25
C VAL A 166 -12.29 -11.55 11.38
N GLU A 167 -12.65 -10.50 10.65
CA GLU A 167 -13.99 -9.92 10.64
C GLU A 167 -14.40 -9.56 9.21
N GLU A 168 -15.52 -10.11 8.72
CA GLU A 168 -16.13 -9.68 7.44
C GLU A 168 -16.63 -8.25 7.54
N VAL A 169 -16.36 -7.46 6.50
CA VAL A 169 -16.85 -6.09 6.41
C VAL A 169 -18.33 -6.08 6.02
N ARG A 170 -19.09 -5.20 6.68
CA ARG A 170 -20.50 -4.93 6.37
C ARG A 170 -20.65 -3.44 6.08
N GLY A 171 -20.99 -3.07 4.85
CA GLY A 171 -21.03 -1.67 4.42
C GLY A 171 -19.62 -1.08 4.33
N ALA A 172 -19.28 -0.14 5.22
CA ALA A 172 -17.97 0.52 5.23
C ALA A 172 -17.10 0.09 6.42
N ARG A 173 -15.78 0.05 6.22
CA ARG A 173 -14.81 -0.17 7.30
C ARG A 173 -13.56 0.66 7.06
N SER A 174 -12.95 1.13 8.13
CA SER A 174 -11.60 1.67 8.11
C SER A 174 -10.75 1.06 9.21
N ILE A 175 -9.49 0.79 8.86
CA ILE A 175 -8.41 0.41 9.77
C ILE A 175 -7.33 1.50 9.73
N SER A 176 -6.66 1.66 10.86
CA SER A 176 -5.55 2.59 11.07
C SER A 176 -4.50 1.87 11.92
N ASN A 177 -3.64 2.58 12.65
CA ASN A 177 -2.54 1.97 13.42
C ASN A 177 -2.94 1.35 14.77
N GLY A 178 -4.20 0.95 14.93
CA GLY A 178 -4.74 0.31 16.12
C GLY A 178 -5.62 -0.88 15.76
N LEU A 179 -5.68 -1.85 16.67
CA LEU A 179 -6.60 -2.99 16.55
C LEU A 179 -8.05 -2.53 16.76
N THR A 180 -8.97 -3.12 15.99
CA THR A 180 -10.36 -2.70 15.86
C THR A 180 -11.35 -3.84 16.09
N ILE A 181 -10.92 -5.10 15.98
CA ILE A 181 -11.81 -6.25 16.19
C ILE A 181 -12.10 -6.41 17.70
N PRO A 182 -13.38 -6.35 18.13
CA PRO A 182 -13.75 -6.45 19.55
C PRO A 182 -13.21 -7.73 20.21
N GLY A 183 -12.87 -7.66 21.51
CA GLY A 183 -12.24 -8.76 22.24
C GLY A 183 -10.77 -9.03 21.85
N PHE A 184 -10.42 -9.00 20.56
CA PHE A 184 -9.03 -9.10 20.11
C PHE A 184 -8.25 -7.84 20.46
N ALA A 185 -8.79 -6.67 20.13
CA ALA A 185 -8.21 -5.36 20.46
C ALA A 185 -8.05 -5.18 21.98
N GLU A 186 -9.07 -5.53 22.77
CA GLU A 186 -9.01 -5.48 24.24
C GLU A 186 -7.83 -6.29 24.79
N ARG A 187 -7.63 -7.49 24.24
CA ARG A 187 -6.60 -8.43 24.70
C ARG A 187 -5.20 -8.05 24.25
N TYR A 188 -5.02 -7.50 23.06
CA TYR A 188 -3.69 -7.38 22.45
C TYR A 188 -3.21 -5.94 22.18
N ALA A 189 -4.10 -4.95 22.07
CA ALA A 189 -3.70 -3.60 21.69
C ALA A 189 -2.85 -2.91 22.77
N ASP A 190 -1.89 -2.10 22.33
CA ASP A 190 -1.17 -1.14 23.18
C ASP A 190 -1.88 0.23 23.13
N PRO A 191 -2.63 0.61 24.17
CA PRO A 191 -3.41 1.85 24.16
C PRO A 191 -2.54 3.11 24.22
N LEU A 192 -1.33 3.04 24.78
CA LEU A 192 -0.42 4.18 24.88
C LEU A 192 0.13 4.52 23.50
N ARG A 193 0.65 3.52 22.80
CA ARG A 193 1.14 3.70 21.42
C ARG A 193 0.01 4.08 20.46
N GLY A 194 -1.17 3.48 20.60
CA GLY A 194 -2.35 3.88 19.83
C GLY A 194 -2.74 5.35 20.01
N ARG A 195 -2.63 5.88 21.25
CA ARG A 195 -2.90 7.30 21.53
C ARG A 195 -1.85 8.23 20.91
N VAL A 196 -0.55 7.88 20.99
CA VAL A 196 0.52 8.63 20.31
C VAL A 196 0.28 8.64 18.79
N ALA A 197 -0.16 7.51 18.25
CA ALA A 197 -0.50 7.31 16.85
C ALA A 197 -1.82 7.97 16.40
N GLN A 198 -2.59 8.58 17.31
CA GLN A 198 -3.89 9.22 17.02
C GLN A 198 -4.83 8.34 16.17
N CYS A 199 -4.72 7.01 16.31
CA CYS A 199 -5.33 6.07 15.36
C CYS A 199 -6.86 6.12 15.44
N SER A 200 -7.45 6.32 16.62
CA SER A 200 -8.90 6.42 16.78
C SER A 200 -9.49 7.68 16.13
N VAL A 201 -8.76 8.80 16.15
CA VAL A 201 -9.21 10.06 15.52
C VAL A 201 -9.21 9.91 14.00
N ARG A 202 -8.14 9.34 13.44
CA ARG A 202 -8.03 9.09 12.00
C ARG A 202 -9.05 8.04 11.55
N GLN A 203 -9.15 6.91 12.25
CA GLN A 203 -10.11 5.86 11.96
C GLN A 203 -11.56 6.36 11.96
N ALA A 204 -11.97 7.18 12.92
CA ALA A 204 -13.33 7.72 12.96
C ALA A 204 -13.61 8.61 11.73
N ARG A 205 -12.63 9.42 11.34
CA ARG A 205 -12.70 10.32 10.18
C ARG A 205 -12.73 9.56 8.85
N THR A 206 -11.81 8.61 8.66
CA THR A 206 -11.77 7.76 7.44
C THR A 206 -12.94 6.80 7.38
N GLY A 207 -13.44 6.31 8.51
CA GLY A 207 -14.65 5.49 8.58
C GLY A 207 -15.88 6.26 8.13
N ALA A 208 -16.06 7.49 8.62
CA ALA A 208 -17.16 8.36 8.17
C ALA A 208 -17.03 8.71 6.67
N ALA A 209 -15.82 9.01 6.20
CA ALA A 209 -15.57 9.30 4.80
C ALA A 209 -15.82 8.08 3.89
N ALA A 210 -15.44 6.87 4.34
CA ALA A 210 -15.72 5.64 3.62
C ALA A 210 -17.22 5.37 3.53
N GLN A 211 -17.97 5.54 4.63
CA GLN A 211 -19.42 5.35 4.65
C GLN A 211 -20.16 6.33 3.74
N ALA A 212 -19.64 7.54 3.56
CA ALA A 212 -20.24 8.56 2.71
C ALA A 212 -19.77 8.50 1.25
N ALA A 213 -18.87 7.59 0.88
CA ALA A 213 -18.29 7.54 -0.44
C ALA A 213 -19.17 6.78 -1.43
N ASP A 214 -19.56 7.43 -2.53
CA ASP A 214 -20.32 6.82 -3.61
C ASP A 214 -19.42 6.34 -4.77
N GLY A 215 -18.17 6.84 -4.81
CA GLY A 215 -17.21 6.42 -5.82
C GLY A 215 -15.75 6.69 -5.47
N VAL A 216 -14.88 6.36 -6.40
CA VAL A 216 -13.41 6.47 -6.22
C VAL A 216 -12.95 7.92 -6.00
N LEU A 217 -13.67 8.91 -6.51
CA LEU A 217 -13.33 10.33 -6.30
C LEU A 217 -13.54 10.77 -4.85
N ASP A 218 -14.53 10.21 -4.16
CA ASP A 218 -14.77 10.46 -2.74
C ASP A 218 -13.65 9.82 -1.91
N LEU A 219 -13.23 8.61 -2.26
CA LEU A 219 -12.09 7.96 -1.62
C LEU A 219 -10.78 8.73 -1.84
N MET A 220 -10.55 9.23 -3.06
CA MET A 220 -9.41 10.11 -3.33
C MET A 220 -9.47 11.38 -2.47
N SER A 221 -10.66 11.93 -2.22
CA SER A 221 -10.86 13.09 -1.36
C SER A 221 -10.63 12.76 0.12
N ALA A 222 -11.09 11.59 0.58
CA ALA A 222 -10.86 11.08 1.92
C ALA A 222 -9.36 10.91 2.22
N LEU A 223 -8.60 10.34 1.27
CA LEU A 223 -7.15 10.18 1.42
C LEU A 223 -6.39 11.52 1.43
N ARG A 224 -6.98 12.60 0.90
CA ARG A 224 -6.39 13.94 0.87
C ARG A 224 -6.74 14.79 2.09
N ASP A 225 -7.54 14.27 3.01
CA ASP A 225 -8.08 15.03 4.12
C ASP A 225 -6.98 15.37 5.15
N HIS A 226 -7.05 16.60 5.66
CA HIS A 226 -6.15 17.17 6.68
C HIS A 226 -6.87 17.50 7.99
N GLY A 227 -8.20 17.33 8.04
CA GLY A 227 -8.99 17.81 9.15
C GLY A 227 -9.27 19.30 9.15
N GLY A 228 -10.05 19.72 10.15
CA GLY A 228 -10.40 21.12 10.37
C GLY A 228 -10.97 21.81 9.13
N ASP A 229 -10.36 22.92 8.76
CA ASP A 229 -10.69 23.78 7.61
C ASP A 229 -10.00 23.36 6.30
N GLY A 230 -9.38 22.18 6.28
CA GLY A 230 -8.60 21.66 5.16
C GLY A 230 -7.17 22.17 5.07
N SER A 231 -6.69 22.94 6.06
CA SER A 231 -5.27 23.29 6.20
C SER A 231 -4.49 22.20 6.95
N ILE A 232 -3.17 22.15 6.74
CA ILE A 232 -2.31 21.19 7.44
C ILE A 232 -2.06 21.69 8.87
N ALA A 233 -2.67 21.04 9.85
CA ALA A 233 -2.49 21.37 11.26
C ALA A 233 -1.29 20.63 11.87
N TYR A 234 -0.15 21.32 12.00
CA TYR A 234 1.03 20.77 12.66
C TYR A 234 0.93 20.85 14.19
N ARG A 235 1.27 19.75 14.87
CA ARG A 235 1.45 19.71 16.32
C ARG A 235 2.92 19.45 16.65
N GLY A 236 3.45 20.13 17.68
CA GLY A 236 4.86 20.01 18.06
C GLY A 236 5.28 18.60 18.46
N ALA A 237 4.39 17.80 19.06
CA ALA A 237 4.71 16.45 19.51
C ALA A 237 4.73 15.42 18.36
N ASN A 238 3.70 15.42 17.51
CA ASN A 238 3.46 14.35 16.55
C ASN A 238 3.17 14.84 15.12
N GLY A 239 3.56 16.07 14.76
CA GLY A 239 3.43 16.58 13.39
C GLY A 239 1.96 16.72 12.94
N ALA A 240 1.71 16.48 11.66
CA ALA A 240 0.38 16.52 11.05
C ALA A 240 -0.23 15.11 10.93
N LEU A 241 -0.40 14.43 12.07
CA LEU A 241 -0.86 13.03 12.14
C LEU A 241 -2.30 12.86 12.63
N ALA A 242 -3.07 13.95 12.75
CA ALA A 242 -4.46 13.90 13.18
C ALA A 242 -5.47 13.63 12.04
N ALA A 243 -4.96 13.44 10.82
CA ALA A 243 -5.77 13.25 9.61
C ALA A 243 -5.07 12.27 8.63
N PRO A 244 -5.79 11.76 7.61
CA PRO A 244 -5.29 10.69 6.75
C PRO A 244 -4.12 11.08 5.85
N CYS A 245 -4.04 12.35 5.42
CA CYS A 245 -2.89 12.82 4.66
C CYS A 245 -1.81 13.31 5.62
N ALA A 246 -0.86 12.43 5.95
CA ALA A 246 0.22 12.69 6.88
C ALA A 246 1.35 13.53 6.23
N HIS A 247 1.83 14.53 6.98
CA HIS A 247 2.99 15.36 6.60
C HIS A 247 4.05 15.34 7.69
N ALA A 248 5.30 15.17 7.26
CA ALA A 248 6.45 15.14 8.15
C ALA A 248 6.55 16.41 9.02
N GLY A 249 6.83 16.23 10.30
CA GLY A 249 6.95 17.31 11.28
C GLY A 249 6.80 16.78 12.71
N GLY A 250 7.09 17.62 13.70
CA GLY A 250 7.02 17.24 15.12
C GLY A 250 8.31 16.60 15.66
N LEU A 251 8.39 16.50 16.99
CA LEU A 251 9.59 16.08 17.73
C LEU A 251 9.63 14.59 18.07
N LEU A 252 8.47 13.95 18.31
CA LEU A 252 8.40 12.55 18.77
C LEU A 252 8.16 11.55 17.64
N THR A 253 7.43 11.96 16.61
CA THR A 253 7.12 11.13 15.45
C THR A 253 7.12 12.01 14.21
N SER A 254 7.93 11.65 13.22
CA SER A 254 7.89 12.28 11.90
C SER A 254 7.50 11.22 10.88
N THR A 255 6.33 11.39 10.27
CA THR A 255 5.76 10.44 9.32
C THR A 255 5.13 11.21 8.17
N GLN A 256 5.20 10.65 6.97
CA GLN A 256 4.72 11.26 5.74
C GLN A 256 4.01 10.23 4.90
N THR A 257 2.87 10.58 4.29
CA THR A 257 2.26 9.72 3.26
C THR A 257 3.21 9.65 2.06
N THR A 258 3.78 8.48 1.76
CA THR A 258 4.77 8.29 0.68
C THR A 258 4.17 7.67 -0.59
N ALA A 259 2.99 7.06 -0.48
CA ALA A 259 2.16 6.61 -1.61
C ALA A 259 0.69 6.49 -1.20
N SER A 260 -0.19 6.56 -2.21
CA SER A 260 -1.63 6.35 -2.06
C SER A 260 -2.18 5.53 -3.22
N TRP A 261 -3.21 4.74 -2.93
CA TRP A 261 -3.87 3.83 -3.85
C TRP A 261 -5.38 3.91 -3.65
N VAL A 262 -6.13 4.00 -4.74
CA VAL A 262 -7.59 3.87 -4.76
C VAL A 262 -7.97 2.82 -5.81
N ALA A 263 -8.97 2.00 -5.52
CA ALA A 263 -9.46 0.98 -6.43
C ALA A 263 -10.98 0.85 -6.39
N ASN A 264 -11.54 0.38 -7.49
CA ASN A 264 -12.80 -0.34 -7.49
C ASN A 264 -12.47 -1.81 -7.78
N ALA A 265 -12.47 -2.65 -6.74
CA ALA A 265 -12.08 -4.05 -6.86
C ALA A 265 -13.07 -4.85 -7.71
N THR A 266 -14.34 -4.42 -7.80
CA THR A 266 -15.35 -5.07 -8.65
C THR A 266 -15.09 -4.84 -10.14
N THR A 267 -14.65 -3.64 -10.54
CA THR A 267 -14.32 -3.34 -11.94
C THR A 267 -12.86 -3.64 -12.30
N GLY A 268 -11.99 -3.85 -11.30
CA GLY A 268 -10.55 -4.03 -11.49
C GLY A 268 -9.81 -2.74 -11.84
N GLU A 269 -10.44 -1.58 -11.58
CA GLU A 269 -9.84 -0.28 -11.87
C GLU A 269 -9.02 0.21 -10.68
N HIS A 270 -7.82 0.72 -10.97
CA HIS A 270 -6.86 1.13 -9.96
C HIS A 270 -6.26 2.50 -10.31
N TRP A 271 -6.06 3.32 -9.27
CA TRP A 271 -5.39 4.60 -9.37
C TRP A 271 -4.34 4.76 -8.29
N VAL A 272 -3.15 5.17 -8.67
CA VAL A 272 -2.00 5.31 -7.76
C VAL A 272 -1.35 6.67 -7.87
N THR A 273 -0.84 7.20 -6.76
CA THR A 273 -0.05 8.44 -6.79
C THR A 273 1.37 8.19 -7.26
N GLY A 274 1.97 7.04 -6.95
CA GLY A 274 3.39 6.73 -7.22
C GLY A 274 4.37 7.83 -6.79
N THR A 275 3.97 8.67 -5.84
CA THR A 275 4.62 9.89 -5.35
C THR A 275 4.04 10.20 -3.96
N ALA A 276 4.79 10.96 -3.15
CA ALA A 276 4.37 11.35 -1.81
C ALA A 276 3.10 12.24 -1.81
N ALA A 277 2.38 12.21 -0.69
CA ALA A 277 1.25 13.05 -0.32
C ALA A 277 0.14 13.19 -1.38
N PRO A 278 -1.04 12.54 -1.19
CA PRO A 278 -2.13 12.58 -2.16
C PRO A 278 -2.74 13.97 -2.37
N CYS A 279 -2.62 14.89 -1.39
CA CYS A 279 -3.13 16.25 -1.51
C CYS A 279 -2.39 17.03 -2.61
N THR A 280 -1.12 16.73 -2.79
CA THR A 280 -0.21 17.39 -3.71
C THR A 280 -0.04 16.60 -5.01
N SER A 281 -0.44 15.32 -5.00
CA SER A 281 -0.27 14.38 -6.09
C SER A 281 -1.53 14.16 -6.95
N LEU A 282 -1.30 13.55 -8.12
CA LEU A 282 -2.32 13.07 -9.03
C LEU A 282 -2.47 11.56 -8.87
N PHE A 283 -3.71 11.11 -8.75
CA PHE A 283 -4.09 9.71 -8.89
C PHE A 283 -4.07 9.34 -10.37
N LYS A 284 -3.13 8.50 -10.78
CA LYS A 284 -2.95 8.07 -12.17
C LYS A 284 -3.59 6.69 -12.34
N PRO A 285 -4.44 6.48 -13.37
CA PRO A 285 -4.97 5.16 -13.65
C PRO A 285 -3.82 4.21 -13.99
N VAL A 286 -3.90 2.99 -13.47
CA VAL A 286 -2.93 1.92 -13.76
C VAL A 286 -3.69 0.65 -14.09
N ALA A 287 -3.17 -0.10 -15.06
CA ALA A 287 -3.67 -1.41 -15.41
C ALA A 287 -2.83 -2.48 -14.71
N LEU A 288 -3.45 -3.61 -14.41
CA LEU A 288 -2.73 -4.82 -14.04
C LEU A 288 -2.10 -5.47 -15.28
N ALA A 289 -1.09 -4.80 -15.81
CA ALA A 289 -0.35 -5.22 -16.99
C ALA A 289 1.08 -4.66 -16.89
N PRO A 290 2.04 -5.20 -17.68
CA PRO A 290 3.33 -4.57 -17.82
C PRO A 290 3.17 -3.08 -18.19
N PRO A 291 3.73 -2.16 -17.40
CA PRO A 291 3.59 -0.75 -17.69
C PRO A 291 4.32 -0.39 -18.99
N SER A 292 3.77 0.57 -19.73
CA SER A 292 4.43 1.13 -20.92
C SER A 292 5.62 2.05 -20.57
N TRP A 293 5.76 2.40 -19.29
CA TRP A 293 6.90 3.15 -18.77
C TRP A 293 7.93 2.21 -18.11
N PRO A 294 9.21 2.58 -18.11
CA PRO A 294 10.24 1.81 -17.43
C PRO A 294 9.86 1.61 -15.96
N GLN A 295 9.85 0.36 -15.50
CA GLN A 295 9.73 0.10 -14.07
C GLN A 295 10.91 0.72 -13.34
N PRO A 296 10.67 1.41 -12.21
CA PRO A 296 11.73 2.12 -11.53
C PRO A 296 12.77 1.12 -11.04
N THR A 297 14.02 1.32 -11.44
CA THR A 297 15.18 0.58 -10.94
C THR A 297 16.11 1.56 -10.25
N GLY A 298 16.69 1.16 -9.11
CA GLY A 298 17.64 2.00 -8.38
C GLY A 298 17.02 3.14 -7.54
N LEU A 299 15.69 3.18 -7.35
CA LEU A 299 15.11 4.11 -6.38
C LEU A 299 15.69 3.83 -4.99
N SER A 300 16.01 4.90 -4.27
CA SER A 300 16.58 4.84 -2.93
C SER A 300 16.08 6.01 -2.07
N ASN A 301 16.56 6.11 -0.84
CA ASN A 301 16.39 7.27 0.03
C ASN A 301 17.29 8.47 -0.35
N ARG A 302 18.02 8.41 -1.48
CA ARG A 302 18.82 9.53 -2.00
C ARG A 302 18.05 10.30 -3.06
N ALA A 303 18.05 11.62 -2.94
CA ALA A 303 17.38 12.50 -3.87
C ALA A 303 17.94 12.35 -5.30
N ASP A 304 17.08 11.94 -6.23
CA ASP A 304 17.44 11.76 -7.63
C ASP A 304 16.30 12.21 -8.56
N THR A 305 16.52 13.30 -9.28
CA THR A 305 15.53 13.90 -10.18
C THR A 305 15.26 13.09 -11.45
N ALA A 306 16.01 12.01 -11.71
CA ALA A 306 15.65 11.03 -12.73
C ALA A 306 14.34 10.31 -12.37
N HIS A 307 14.06 10.11 -11.09
CA HIS A 307 12.86 9.46 -10.59
C HIS A 307 11.70 10.43 -10.36
N LEU A 308 10.50 10.03 -10.82
CA LEU A 308 9.26 10.80 -10.62
C LEU A 308 8.99 11.10 -9.14
N TRP A 309 9.19 10.10 -8.28
CA TRP A 309 8.95 10.21 -6.84
C TRP A 309 9.74 11.38 -6.24
N TRP A 310 11.04 11.47 -6.54
CA TRP A 310 11.93 12.53 -6.03
C TRP A 310 11.68 13.90 -6.65
N ARG A 311 11.31 13.96 -7.95
CA ARG A 311 10.85 15.22 -8.55
C ARG A 311 9.62 15.76 -7.82
N HIS A 312 8.68 14.87 -7.46
CA HIS A 312 7.50 15.23 -6.70
C HIS A 312 7.84 15.61 -5.25
N GLU A 313 8.67 14.84 -4.58
CA GLU A 313 9.09 15.10 -3.19
C GLU A 313 9.71 16.50 -3.04
N ARG A 314 10.49 16.97 -4.03
CA ARG A 314 11.01 18.34 -4.04
C ARG A 314 9.89 19.39 -4.06
N LEU A 315 8.82 19.17 -4.84
CA LEU A 315 7.66 20.06 -4.90
C LEU A 315 6.85 20.00 -3.61
N HIS A 316 6.55 18.80 -3.13
CA HIS A 316 5.84 18.54 -1.88
C HIS A 316 6.53 19.23 -0.69
N ARG A 317 7.86 19.10 -0.55
CA ARG A 317 8.63 19.81 0.48
C ARG A 317 8.60 21.33 0.36
N GLY A 318 8.45 21.85 -0.86
CA GLY A 318 8.21 23.29 -1.06
C GLY A 318 6.89 23.70 -0.40
N TRP A 319 5.85 22.89 -0.60
CA TRP A 319 4.51 23.10 -0.05
C TRP A 319 4.42 22.88 1.46
N THR A 320 5.15 21.90 2.01
CA THR A 320 5.21 21.67 3.47
C THR A 320 5.85 22.84 4.22
N ARG A 321 6.80 23.56 3.61
CA ARG A 321 7.46 24.73 4.23
C ARG A 321 6.59 25.98 4.27
N ASP A 322 5.67 26.12 3.32
CA ASP A 322 4.69 27.22 3.27
C ASP A 322 3.28 26.67 2.99
N PRO A 323 2.62 26.08 4.01
CA PRO A 323 1.31 25.47 3.86
C PRO A 323 0.22 26.47 3.43
N GLN A 324 0.35 27.74 3.80
CA GLN A 324 -0.63 28.78 3.48
C GLN A 324 -0.58 29.12 1.99
N ALA A 325 0.60 29.32 1.42
CA ALA A 325 0.74 29.54 -0.03
C ALA A 325 0.19 28.37 -0.86
N TYR A 326 0.31 27.14 -0.34
CA TYR A 326 -0.31 25.97 -0.95
C TYR A 326 -1.84 25.99 -0.86
N ALA A 327 -2.41 26.30 0.31
CA ALA A 327 -3.86 26.42 0.50
C ALA A 327 -4.46 27.46 -0.45
N ASP A 328 -3.78 28.60 -0.62
CA ASP A 328 -4.18 29.68 -1.52
C ASP A 328 -4.11 29.22 -2.99
N THR A 329 -3.01 28.57 -3.40
CA THR A 329 -2.88 28.02 -4.76
C THR A 329 -3.96 26.99 -5.08
N ARG A 330 -4.33 26.14 -4.10
CA ARG A 330 -5.39 25.13 -4.28
C ARG A 330 -6.76 25.81 -4.40
N ARG A 331 -7.05 26.81 -3.56
CA ARG A 331 -8.30 27.60 -3.62
C ARG A 331 -8.41 28.31 -4.97
N GLU A 332 -7.35 28.94 -5.45
CA GLU A 332 -7.31 29.58 -6.78
C GLU A 332 -7.58 28.59 -7.92
N ARG A 333 -6.99 27.39 -7.88
CA ARG A 333 -7.24 26.35 -8.88
C ARG A 333 -8.67 25.82 -8.82
N ALA A 334 -9.21 25.62 -7.62
CA ALA A 334 -10.59 25.18 -7.43
C ALA A 334 -11.59 26.24 -7.96
N LEU A 335 -11.36 27.52 -7.65
CA LEU A 335 -12.13 28.64 -8.17
C LEU A 335 -12.02 28.75 -9.70
N SER A 336 -10.82 28.59 -10.27
CA SER A 336 -10.59 28.62 -11.71
C SER A 336 -11.29 27.48 -12.45
N ASN A 337 -11.28 26.27 -11.87
CA ASN A 337 -11.98 25.11 -12.42
C ASN A 337 -13.50 25.24 -12.29
N ALA A 338 -13.99 25.85 -11.20
CA ALA A 338 -15.42 26.13 -11.01
C ALA A 338 -15.92 27.27 -11.92
N SER A 339 -15.07 28.22 -12.29
CA SER A 339 -15.44 29.37 -13.13
C SER A 339 -15.35 29.13 -14.65
N GLY A 340 -15.03 27.89 -15.10
CA GLY A 340 -15.07 27.50 -16.52
C GLY A 340 -14.27 28.37 -17.50
N SER A 341 -13.29 29.13 -17.03
CA SER A 341 -12.54 30.08 -17.85
C SER A 341 -11.13 29.57 -18.07
N PRO A 342 -10.68 29.33 -19.31
CA PRO A 342 -9.32 28.87 -19.57
C PRO A 342 -8.32 29.92 -19.05
N PRO A 343 -7.16 29.50 -18.50
CA PRO A 343 -6.20 30.42 -17.93
C PRO A 343 -5.78 31.45 -18.98
N ARG A 344 -6.02 32.74 -18.68
CA ARG A 344 -5.57 33.85 -19.52
C ARG A 344 -4.07 33.71 -19.72
N ARG A 345 -3.65 33.37 -20.94
CA ARG A 345 -2.25 33.41 -21.36
C ARG A 345 -1.70 34.79 -20.99
N ARG A 346 -0.77 34.84 -20.03
CA ARG A 346 0.07 36.03 -19.80
C ARG A 346 0.79 36.29 -21.11
N ARG A 347 0.30 37.30 -21.84
CA ARG A 347 0.94 37.82 -23.05
C ARG A 347 2.30 38.36 -22.64
N THR A 348 3.35 37.60 -22.93
CA THR A 348 4.70 38.13 -22.87
C THR A 348 4.79 39.25 -23.89
N ARG A 349 5.12 40.45 -23.39
CA ARG A 349 5.38 41.65 -24.18
C ARG A 349 6.61 41.34 -25.06
N ARG A 350 6.39 40.88 -26.30
CA ARG A 350 7.45 40.91 -27.32
C ARG A 350 7.42 42.27 -28.01
N GLY A 351 8.61 42.85 -28.07
CA GLY A 351 8.89 44.20 -28.51
C GLY A 351 8.46 44.48 -29.94
N ARG A 352 8.29 45.78 -30.18
CA ARG A 352 8.04 46.41 -31.47
C ARG A 352 9.08 46.00 -32.52
N SER A 353 8.61 45.58 -33.68
CA SER A 353 9.26 45.87 -34.96
C SER A 353 8.19 46.07 -36.05
N ARG A 354 8.39 47.10 -36.86
CA ARG A 354 7.47 47.67 -37.85
C ARG A 354 7.32 46.79 -39.12
N PRO A 355 6.26 46.98 -39.93
CA PRO A 355 5.91 46.10 -41.05
C PRO A 355 6.51 46.55 -42.38
N ARG A 356 6.88 45.57 -43.20
CA ARG A 356 6.92 45.57 -44.67
C ARG A 356 6.59 44.12 -45.05
N GLY A 357 5.70 43.74 -45.94
CA GLY A 357 4.98 44.41 -47.01
C GLY A 357 4.82 43.34 -48.10
N ARG A 358 3.59 43.21 -48.62
CA ARG A 358 3.20 42.56 -49.88
C ARG A 358 2.99 41.03 -49.97
N ASN A 359 1.74 40.75 -50.33
CA ASN A 359 1.24 39.90 -51.42
C ASN A 359 0.92 38.42 -51.13
N GLY A 360 -0.35 38.10 -51.39
CA GLY A 360 -0.70 36.93 -52.20
C GLY A 360 -1.80 36.03 -51.63
N ALA A 361 -3.03 36.24 -52.13
CA ALA A 361 -4.09 35.24 -52.40
C ALA A 361 -4.53 34.27 -51.27
N ARG A 362 -5.80 34.29 -50.82
CA ARG A 362 -6.97 33.59 -51.44
C ARG A 362 -6.65 32.11 -51.75
N LEU A 363 -7.38 31.09 -51.35
CA LEU A 363 -8.78 30.93 -50.90
C LEU A 363 -8.96 29.49 -50.35
N SER A 364 -10.04 29.33 -49.57
CA SER A 364 -10.94 28.16 -49.44
C SER A 364 -10.41 26.77 -49.04
N CYS A 365 -11.00 26.29 -47.95
CA CYS A 365 -11.15 24.89 -47.56
C CYS A 365 -12.64 24.54 -47.74
N PRO A 366 -13.02 23.38 -48.32
CA PRO A 366 -14.36 22.84 -48.14
C PRO A 366 -14.34 21.69 -47.13
N ALA A 367 -15.28 21.78 -46.20
CA ALA A 367 -15.75 20.67 -45.39
C ALA A 367 -16.48 19.64 -46.26
N GLY A 368 -16.50 18.38 -45.82
CA GLY A 368 -17.49 17.42 -46.33
C GLY A 368 -17.23 15.96 -46.01
N MET A 369 -18.16 15.40 -45.22
CA MET A 369 -18.73 14.05 -45.38
C MET A 369 -17.91 12.88 -44.80
N SER A 370 -18.40 12.28 -43.70
CA SER A 370 -19.21 11.04 -43.67
C SER A 370 -18.43 9.85 -44.24
N GLY A 371 -18.08 8.82 -43.48
CA GLY A 371 -18.95 7.98 -42.68
C GLY A 371 -18.74 6.53 -43.14
N ARG A 372 -19.05 5.59 -42.23
CA ARG A 372 -19.14 4.13 -42.40
C ARG A 372 -17.91 3.28 -42.02
N ARG A 373 -18.19 2.49 -40.98
CA ARG A 373 -17.60 1.21 -40.57
C ARG A 373 -17.45 0.25 -41.75
N TRP A 374 -16.42 -0.60 -41.71
CA TRP A 374 -16.53 -2.03 -41.98
C TRP A 374 -15.57 -2.83 -41.09
N PHE A 375 -16.07 -4.00 -40.68
CA PHE A 375 -15.47 -5.05 -39.87
C PHE A 375 -14.57 -5.99 -40.71
N ALA A 376 -13.72 -6.74 -40.00
CA ALA A 376 -13.02 -7.98 -40.39
C ALA A 376 -11.94 -7.84 -41.48
N GLY A 377 -10.82 -8.54 -41.47
CA GLY A 377 -10.35 -9.65 -40.65
C GLY A 377 -9.30 -10.40 -41.49
N SER A 378 -8.35 -11.04 -40.80
CA SER A 378 -7.43 -12.11 -41.29
C SER A 378 -6.41 -11.80 -42.40
N GLY A 379 -5.19 -12.32 -42.21
CA GLY A 379 -4.29 -12.65 -43.31
C GLY A 379 -2.82 -12.34 -43.05
N ALA A 380 -2.11 -13.31 -42.47
CA ALA A 380 -0.65 -13.36 -42.44
C ALA A 380 -0.08 -13.60 -43.85
N ALA A 381 1.04 -12.95 -44.20
CA ALA A 381 2.15 -13.53 -44.96
C ALA A 381 3.28 -12.49 -45.08
N GLY A 382 4.49 -12.90 -44.71
CA GLY A 382 5.69 -12.09 -44.82
C GLY A 382 6.21 -11.98 -46.25
N ILE A 383 6.95 -10.91 -46.50
CA ILE A 383 7.91 -10.80 -47.61
C ILE A 383 9.15 -10.09 -47.07
N GLU A 384 10.27 -10.80 -47.08
CA GLU A 384 11.61 -10.24 -46.98
C GLU A 384 11.90 -9.32 -48.18
N ARG A 385 12.66 -8.25 -47.95
CA ARG A 385 13.79 -7.86 -48.81
C ARG A 385 14.67 -6.81 -48.10
N ARG A 386 15.91 -7.23 -47.84
CA ARG A 386 17.22 -6.54 -48.06
C ARG A 386 17.14 -5.04 -48.30
N GLY A 387 17.89 -4.15 -47.64
CA GLY A 387 19.21 -4.29 -47.04
C GLY A 387 20.05 -3.11 -47.55
N TRP A 388 20.62 -2.31 -46.65
CA TRP A 388 21.70 -1.37 -46.96
C TRP A 388 22.73 -1.49 -45.83
N ARG A 389 23.90 -2.03 -46.18
CA ARG A 389 25.14 -1.91 -45.41
C ARG A 389 25.80 -0.62 -45.87
N ASP A 390 26.39 0.11 -44.94
CA ASP A 390 27.73 0.68 -45.13
C ASP A 390 28.35 0.86 -43.74
N ASP A 391 29.55 0.28 -43.61
CA ASP A 391 30.45 0.36 -42.48
C ASP A 391 31.84 0.54 -43.11
N PRO A 392 32.69 1.43 -42.57
CA PRO A 392 34.02 0.96 -42.23
C PRO A 392 34.59 1.57 -40.93
N HIS A 393 34.75 0.74 -39.89
CA HIS A 393 36.03 0.22 -39.32
C HIS A 393 37.28 1.15 -39.16
N PRO A 394 38.28 0.80 -38.29
CA PRO A 394 38.27 0.68 -36.82
C PRO A 394 39.57 1.21 -36.12
N HIS A 395 39.65 1.25 -34.78
CA HIS A 395 40.94 1.13 -34.05
C HIS A 395 40.84 0.43 -32.67
N ARG A 396 41.47 -0.77 -32.63
CA ARG A 396 42.28 -1.44 -31.56
C ARG A 396 41.75 -1.53 -30.11
N ARG A 397 41.32 -2.72 -29.65
CA ARG A 397 42.08 -3.91 -29.14
C ARG A 397 42.75 -3.75 -27.76
N ARG A 398 42.27 -4.52 -26.77
CA ARG A 398 43.11 -5.39 -25.90
C ARG A 398 42.41 -6.73 -25.64
N ARG A 399 43.21 -7.81 -25.67
CA ARG A 399 42.84 -9.24 -25.67
C ARG A 399 42.71 -9.84 -24.25
N PRO A 400 42.07 -11.01 -24.11
CA PRO A 400 42.04 -11.85 -22.90
C PRO A 400 43.10 -12.98 -22.95
N CYS A 401 43.38 -13.62 -21.81
CA CYS A 401 44.09 -14.91 -21.76
C CYS A 401 43.34 -15.92 -20.88
N ARG A 402 43.15 -17.11 -21.46
CA ARG A 402 42.73 -18.39 -20.85
C ARG A 402 43.99 -19.14 -20.37
N ALA A 403 43.91 -19.77 -19.18
CA ALA A 403 43.89 -21.22 -18.93
C ALA A 403 45.22 -21.97 -19.10
N GLU A 404 45.62 -22.76 -18.08
CA GLU A 404 45.92 -24.20 -18.23
C GLU A 404 46.25 -24.93 -16.90
N ARG A 405 46.19 -26.26 -16.98
CA ARG A 405 46.19 -27.31 -15.95
C ARG A 405 47.61 -27.69 -15.48
N SER A 406 47.73 -28.32 -14.30
CA SER A 406 48.26 -29.70 -14.13
C SER A 406 48.53 -30.07 -12.65
N ALA A 407 48.65 -31.37 -12.38
CA ALA A 407 48.57 -32.05 -11.08
C ALA A 407 49.93 -32.58 -10.57
N ARG A 408 50.02 -32.94 -9.27
CA ARG A 408 50.87 -33.98 -8.60
C ARG A 408 50.63 -33.94 -7.06
N THR A 409 49.97 -34.92 -6.43
CA THR A 409 50.43 -36.19 -5.76
C THR A 409 50.68 -36.12 -4.23
N HIS A 410 49.74 -36.73 -3.46
CA HIS A 410 49.73 -37.60 -2.23
C HIS A 410 50.95 -37.79 -1.27
N PRO A 411 50.84 -38.40 -0.04
CA PRO A 411 49.84 -39.41 0.43
C PRO A 411 49.36 -39.37 1.92
N GLY A 412 48.38 -40.22 2.30
CA GLY A 412 48.26 -40.73 3.69
C GLY A 412 46.88 -41.18 4.23
N ARG A 413 46.49 -42.45 3.97
CA ARG A 413 45.77 -43.47 4.80
C ARG A 413 45.12 -43.03 6.14
N ARG A 414 44.04 -43.60 6.70
CA ARG A 414 43.22 -44.84 6.59
C ARG A 414 42.09 -44.71 7.64
N GLY A 415 40.94 -45.39 7.49
CA GLY A 415 40.11 -45.76 8.66
C GLY A 415 38.61 -45.87 8.43
N MET A 416 38.15 -47.07 8.06
CA MET A 416 36.74 -47.51 8.12
C MET A 416 36.19 -47.52 9.56
N ARG A 417 34.89 -47.28 9.74
CA ARG A 417 33.89 -48.27 10.24
C ARG A 417 32.52 -47.62 10.52
N CYS A 418 31.48 -48.19 9.91
CA CYS A 418 30.14 -48.27 10.50
C CYS A 418 30.14 -49.33 11.61
N PRO A 419 29.25 -49.22 12.61
CA PRO A 419 28.01 -50.00 12.64
C PRO A 419 26.81 -49.08 13.00
N GLY A 420 25.53 -49.37 12.74
CA GLY A 420 24.81 -50.63 12.69
C GLY A 420 23.63 -50.54 13.68
N SER A 421 22.41 -50.39 13.15
CA SER A 421 21.09 -50.81 13.68
C SER A 421 20.69 -50.54 15.14
N ALA A 422 19.56 -49.82 15.32
CA ALA A 422 18.56 -50.16 16.33
C ALA A 422 17.15 -49.81 15.84
N LEU A 423 16.30 -50.83 15.76
CA LEU A 423 14.86 -50.76 15.54
C LEU A 423 14.14 -50.11 16.74
N ALA A 424 13.13 -49.30 16.48
CA ALA A 424 11.98 -49.17 17.39
C ALA A 424 10.69 -48.93 16.59
N ARG A 425 9.84 -49.95 16.58
CA ARG A 425 8.43 -49.89 16.16
C ARG A 425 7.61 -49.17 17.24
N ARG A 426 6.62 -48.35 16.87
CA ARG A 426 5.27 -48.31 17.48
C ARG A 426 4.28 -47.41 16.71
N ARG A 427 3.36 -48.11 16.03
CA ARG A 427 1.92 -47.92 15.71
C ARG A 427 1.28 -46.51 15.52
N PRO A 428 0.35 -46.39 14.54
CA PRO A 428 -0.51 -45.23 14.34
C PRO A 428 -1.81 -45.32 15.18
N CYS A 429 -2.35 -44.18 15.60
CA CYS A 429 -3.71 -44.08 16.15
C CYS A 429 -4.62 -43.35 15.17
N HIS A 430 -5.64 -44.06 14.69
CA HIS A 430 -6.85 -43.50 14.10
C HIS A 430 -7.78 -42.98 15.21
N GLY A 431 -8.51 -41.89 14.92
CA GLY A 431 -9.66 -41.42 15.72
C GLY A 431 -10.18 -40.10 15.16
N ARG A 432 -11.05 -40.15 14.15
CA ARG A 432 -12.51 -39.95 14.22
C ARG A 432 -12.96 -38.48 14.33
N PHE A 433 -13.62 -38.07 13.25
CA PHE A 433 -14.62 -37.00 13.15
C PHE A 433 -15.61 -37.00 14.32
N GLY A 434 -15.98 -35.80 14.78
CA GLY A 434 -17.11 -35.57 15.68
C GLY A 434 -17.51 -34.10 15.67
N GLY A 435 -18.63 -33.80 15.02
CA GLY A 435 -19.20 -32.46 14.89
C GLY A 435 -19.66 -31.86 16.23
N TRP A 436 -19.69 -30.54 16.31
CA TRP A 436 -20.24 -29.80 17.43
C TRP A 436 -21.54 -29.12 17.01
N ALA A 437 -22.65 -29.77 17.37
CA ALA A 437 -23.97 -29.18 17.44
C ALA A 437 -24.24 -28.70 18.88
N GLY A 438 -25.06 -27.66 18.98
CA GLY A 438 -25.20 -26.78 20.12
C GLY A 438 -25.57 -27.41 21.46
N ARG A 439 -25.33 -26.63 22.52
CA ARG A 439 -26.08 -26.75 23.77
C ARG A 439 -26.36 -25.37 24.33
N ARG A 440 -27.61 -24.93 24.14
CA ARG A 440 -28.25 -23.87 24.93
C ARG A 440 -28.30 -24.33 26.38
N VAL A 441 -27.93 -23.45 27.30
CA VAL A 441 -28.30 -23.57 28.71
C VAL A 441 -29.27 -22.43 29.01
N ARG A 442 -30.55 -22.79 29.16
CA ARG A 442 -31.53 -22.00 29.91
C ARG A 442 -31.36 -22.34 31.39
N ARG A 443 -31.33 -21.33 32.25
CA ARG A 443 -31.89 -21.42 33.60
C ARG A 443 -32.63 -20.11 33.89
N ASP A 444 -33.94 -20.24 33.94
CA ASP A 444 -34.84 -19.34 34.65
C ASP A 444 -34.80 -19.64 36.16
N VAL A 445 -35.28 -18.64 36.91
CA VAL A 445 -35.92 -18.60 38.24
C VAL A 445 -35.29 -17.44 39.02
N ASP A 446 -35.79 -16.20 38.89
CA ASP A 446 -37.06 -15.64 39.39
C ASP A 446 -36.99 -15.25 40.88
N ARG A 447 -36.99 -13.93 41.13
CA ARG A 447 -37.88 -13.16 42.05
C ARG A 447 -37.20 -12.08 42.91
N ARG A 448 -37.68 -10.84 42.67
CA ARG A 448 -38.19 -9.81 43.62
C ARG A 448 -37.18 -9.26 44.65
N ALA A 449 -37.08 -7.97 44.98
CA ALA A 449 -38.01 -6.85 44.87
C ALA A 449 -37.29 -5.48 45.01
N ALA A 450 -37.98 -4.45 44.52
CA ALA A 450 -38.19 -3.14 45.14
C ALA A 450 -37.04 -2.12 45.35
N ARG A 451 -37.13 -1.07 44.51
CA ARG A 451 -37.22 0.37 44.84
C ARG A 451 -36.23 0.98 45.83
N ALA A 452 -35.43 1.94 45.34
CA ALA A 452 -35.31 3.27 45.97
C ALA A 452 -34.85 4.32 44.95
N HIS A 453 -35.73 5.28 44.68
CA HIS A 453 -35.38 6.60 44.15
C HIS A 453 -34.57 7.36 45.19
N VAL A 454 -33.40 7.91 44.83
CA VAL A 454 -32.93 9.22 45.35
C VAL A 454 -31.99 9.88 44.32
N CYS A 455 -32.45 10.94 43.68
CA CYS A 455 -31.67 12.11 43.27
C CYS A 455 -32.41 13.27 43.95
N PRO A 456 -31.75 14.22 44.66
CA PRO A 456 -30.99 15.27 43.98
C PRO A 456 -29.81 15.87 44.79
N ARG A 457 -28.91 16.62 44.12
CA ARG A 457 -28.72 18.06 44.38
C ARG A 457 -27.54 18.66 43.60
N ARG A 458 -27.88 19.76 42.92
CA ARG A 458 -26.99 20.83 42.48
C ARG A 458 -26.24 21.45 43.66
N ARG A 459 -24.95 21.76 43.47
CA ARG A 459 -24.19 22.86 44.11
C ARG A 459 -23.22 23.40 43.06
N THR A 460 -23.56 24.50 42.39
CA THR A 460 -23.07 25.87 42.63
C THR A 460 -21.54 26.02 42.54
N ARG A 461 -21.11 26.71 41.47
CA ARG A 461 -19.80 27.34 41.29
C ARG A 461 -19.46 28.29 42.46
N PRO A 462 -18.16 28.55 42.68
CA PRO A 462 -17.69 29.89 42.94
C PRO A 462 -16.79 30.40 41.81
N ALA A 463 -16.82 31.72 41.65
CA ALA A 463 -16.06 32.51 40.69
C ALA A 463 -14.64 32.83 41.22
N ASN A 464 -13.74 33.09 40.25
CA ASN A 464 -12.61 34.02 40.24
C ASN A 464 -11.81 34.31 41.51
N LEU A 465 -10.48 34.22 41.39
CA LEU A 465 -9.51 35.32 41.62
C LEU A 465 -8.12 34.97 41.02
N PRO A 466 -7.24 35.95 40.76
CA PRO A 466 -6.19 35.94 39.73
C PRO A 466 -4.74 35.84 40.25
N HIS A 467 -3.80 35.82 39.29
CA HIS A 467 -2.37 36.16 39.37
C HIS A 467 -1.42 35.26 40.20
N LEU A 468 -0.61 34.46 39.49
CA LEU A 468 0.84 34.64 39.31
C LEU A 468 1.36 33.75 38.18
#